data_AF-A0A386ZFF2-F1
#
_entry.id   AF-A0A386ZFF2-F1
#
_cell.length_a   1.000
_cell.length_b   1.000
_cell.length_c   1.000
_cell.angle_alpha   90.00
_cell.angle_beta   90.00
_cell.angle_gamma   90.00
#
_symmetry.space_group_name_H-M   'P 1'
#
loop_
_entity.id
_entity.type
_entity.pdbx_description
1 polymer ?
#
loop_
_entity_poly.entity_id
_entity_poly.type
_entity_poly.pdbx_seq_one_letter_code
_entity_poly.pdbx_strand_id
1 'polypeptide(L)'
;MGKYAPCVVWVSAAAFGVAWWLGLYLLARDPRKPLLRRAAAGLLVYAAAVVADRLAAGSAWFDGMRIVLVCAPVLAFSGVFVRLLPDRAVDRVDRLWRVGLIPLCAVLAMPAAAGFLPAGYGLGALTLLALLGTMLGMLGQHAEWSEDSRRSAAGLLTVGALLLGLSAALILLGLNVLPSTAMLSVIAADLVVLGLGIAVLDAYDADRALRADLLRSVLVSAATAAVFGGQAALALTLSGARPALVALLFGAIAAAITLQVLNAPLQAGAERLARRSGRLWAGR
;
A
#
# COMPACT_ATOMS: atom_id res chain seq x y z
N MET A 1 -19.57 -23.72 -12.03
CA MET A 1 -18.20 -23.77 -12.59
C MET A 1 -18.04 -22.63 -13.59
N GLY A 2 -17.21 -21.63 -13.29
CA GLY A 2 -16.94 -20.55 -14.23
C GLY A 2 -16.35 -19.30 -13.58
N LYS A 3 -15.17 -18.90 -14.08
CA LYS A 3 -14.62 -17.54 -14.14
C LYS A 3 -13.74 -16.98 -13.01
N TYR A 4 -13.05 -17.81 -12.24
CA TYR A 4 -11.76 -17.38 -11.68
C TYR A 4 -10.66 -18.12 -12.43
N ALA A 5 -10.16 -17.52 -13.51
CA ALA A 5 -8.99 -18.06 -14.18
C ALA A 5 -7.88 -18.14 -13.13
N PRO A 6 -7.22 -19.30 -12.93
CA PRO A 6 -6.20 -19.48 -11.90
C PRO A 6 -5.11 -18.38 -11.96
N CYS A 7 -4.81 -17.92 -13.17
CA CYS A 7 -3.93 -16.77 -13.44
C CYS A 7 -4.29 -15.51 -12.62
N VAL A 8 -5.57 -15.18 -12.49
CA VAL A 8 -6.04 -14.01 -11.74
C VAL A 8 -5.73 -14.11 -10.24
N VAL A 9 -5.87 -15.31 -9.67
CA VAL A 9 -5.58 -15.56 -8.25
C VAL A 9 -4.08 -15.41 -7.98
N TRP A 10 -3.24 -15.93 -8.88
CA TRP A 10 -1.78 -15.83 -8.74
C TRP A 10 -1.28 -14.39 -8.81
N VAL A 11 -1.76 -13.62 -9.80
CA VAL A 11 -1.37 -12.22 -9.93
C VAL A 11 -1.83 -11.40 -8.72
N SER A 12 -3.04 -11.65 -8.20
CA SER A 12 -3.52 -11.01 -6.97
C SER A 12 -2.71 -11.40 -5.74
N ALA A 13 -2.33 -12.67 -5.60
CA ALA A 13 -1.51 -13.13 -4.49
C ALA A 13 -0.11 -12.48 -4.51
N ALA A 14 0.49 -12.33 -5.69
CA ALA A 14 1.77 -11.64 -5.87
C ALA A 14 1.65 -10.15 -5.55
N ALA A 15 0.67 -9.45 -6.12
CA ALA A 15 0.44 -8.02 -5.85
C ALA A 15 0.16 -7.75 -4.37
N PHE A 16 -0.68 -8.60 -3.75
CA PHE A 16 -0.92 -8.58 -2.31
C PHE A 16 0.36 -8.77 -1.51
N GLY A 17 1.15 -9.81 -1.80
CA GLY A 17 2.37 -10.12 -1.07
C GLY A 17 3.37 -8.96 -1.13
N VAL A 18 3.58 -8.37 -2.31
CA VAL A 18 4.48 -7.22 -2.48
C VAL A 18 3.98 -6.01 -1.71
N ALA A 19 2.70 -5.64 -1.86
CA ALA A 19 2.15 -4.48 -1.17
C ALA A 19 2.09 -4.66 0.35
N TRP A 20 1.74 -5.84 0.82
CA TRP A 20 1.71 -6.18 2.25
C TRP A 20 3.11 -6.13 2.86
N TRP A 21 4.09 -6.76 2.20
CA TRP A 21 5.49 -6.71 2.63
C TRP A 21 6.02 -5.27 2.64
N LEU A 22 5.84 -4.53 1.55
CA LEU A 22 6.35 -3.16 1.43
C LEU A 22 5.69 -2.24 2.46
N GLY A 23 4.37 -2.36 2.66
CA GLY A 23 3.64 -1.60 3.66
C GLY A 23 4.14 -1.85 5.09
N LEU A 24 4.32 -3.12 5.47
CA LEU A 24 4.88 -3.47 6.77
C LEU A 24 6.35 -3.06 6.92
N TYR A 25 7.14 -3.21 5.86
CA TYR A 25 8.55 -2.83 5.86
C TYR A 25 8.72 -1.33 6.12
N LEU A 26 7.98 -0.48 5.38
CA LEU A 26 7.99 0.96 5.57
C LEU A 26 7.55 1.36 6.99
N LEU A 27 6.57 0.67 7.55
CA LEU A 27 6.08 0.92 8.91
C LEU A 27 7.09 0.52 9.99
N ALA A 28 7.76 -0.62 9.82
CA ALA A 28 8.76 -1.13 10.75
C ALA A 28 10.05 -0.31 10.72
N ARG A 29 10.40 0.22 9.55
CA ARG A 29 11.65 0.95 9.32
C ARG A 29 11.79 2.20 10.18
N ASP A 30 10.82 3.11 10.10
CA ASP A 30 10.79 4.29 10.97
C ASP A 30 9.34 4.77 11.20
N PRO A 31 8.70 4.32 12.29
CA PRO A 31 7.32 4.69 12.59
C PRO A 31 7.17 6.15 13.01
N ARG A 32 8.26 6.91 13.19
CA ARG A 32 8.19 8.34 13.55
C ARG A 32 8.05 9.22 12.31
N LYS A 33 8.46 8.75 11.14
CA LYS A 33 8.36 9.50 9.88
C LYS A 33 6.91 9.49 9.35
N PRO A 34 6.21 10.63 9.30
CA PRO A 34 4.81 10.68 8.87
C PRO A 34 4.64 10.29 7.40
N LEU A 35 5.66 10.55 6.56
CA LEU A 35 5.72 10.16 5.15
C LEU A 35 5.61 8.62 5.00
N LEU A 36 6.46 7.88 5.72
CA LEU A 36 6.49 6.42 5.67
C LEU A 36 5.19 5.80 6.18
N ARG A 37 4.60 6.38 7.22
CA ARG A 37 3.30 5.93 7.74
C ARG A 37 2.17 6.06 6.72
N ARG A 38 2.14 7.15 5.94
CA ARG A 38 1.09 7.38 4.93
C ARG A 38 1.26 6.43 3.74
N ALA A 39 2.49 6.25 3.28
CA ALA A 39 2.81 5.29 2.22
C ALA A 39 2.48 3.85 2.67
N ALA A 40 2.89 3.47 3.89
CA ALA A 40 2.54 2.18 4.49
C ALA A 40 1.03 1.98 4.60
N ALA A 41 0.30 2.98 5.07
CA ALA A 41 -1.17 2.91 5.16
C ALA A 41 -1.81 2.70 3.79
N GLY A 42 -1.39 3.43 2.76
CA GLY A 42 -1.90 3.23 1.39
C GLY A 42 -1.65 1.83 0.87
N LEU A 43 -0.45 1.29 1.06
CA LEU A 43 -0.10 -0.08 0.64
C LEU A 43 -0.85 -1.17 1.40
N LEU A 44 -1.04 -1.01 2.72
CA LEU A 44 -1.78 -1.96 3.54
C LEU A 44 -3.29 -1.94 3.22
N VAL A 45 -3.84 -0.75 2.99
CA VAL A 45 -5.24 -0.60 2.56
C VAL A 45 -5.43 -1.20 1.17
N TYR A 46 -4.49 -0.99 0.24
CA TYR A 46 -4.49 -1.64 -1.06
C TYR A 46 -4.48 -3.17 -0.93
N ALA A 47 -3.57 -3.72 -0.11
CA ALA A 47 -3.48 -5.15 0.11
C ALA A 47 -4.79 -5.72 0.69
N ALA A 48 -5.41 -5.02 1.65
CA ALA A 48 -6.72 -5.37 2.17
C ALA A 48 -7.82 -5.32 1.10
N ALA A 49 -7.81 -4.31 0.22
CA ALA A 49 -8.75 -4.19 -0.88
C ALA A 49 -8.63 -5.35 -1.89
N VAL A 50 -7.41 -5.79 -2.22
CA VAL A 50 -7.19 -6.96 -3.08
C VAL A 50 -7.79 -8.22 -2.47
N VAL A 51 -7.57 -8.47 -1.18
CA VAL A 51 -8.13 -9.64 -0.49
C VAL A 51 -9.65 -9.56 -0.42
N ALA A 52 -10.18 -8.40 -0.03
CA ALA A 52 -11.62 -8.18 0.07
C ALA A 52 -12.31 -8.43 -1.28
N ASP A 53 -11.73 -7.94 -2.37
CA ASP A 53 -12.24 -8.19 -3.72
C ASP A 53 -12.24 -9.67 -4.07
N ARG A 54 -11.19 -10.42 -3.72
CA ARG A 54 -11.14 -11.87 -3.98
C ARG A 54 -12.11 -12.69 -3.13
N LEU A 55 -12.42 -12.25 -1.92
CA LEU A 55 -13.31 -12.98 -1.00
C LEU A 55 -14.79 -12.61 -1.17
N ALA A 56 -15.08 -11.38 -1.59
CA ALA A 56 -16.44 -10.84 -1.67
C ALA A 56 -16.93 -10.63 -3.12
N ALA A 57 -16.11 -10.94 -4.13
CA ALA A 57 -16.50 -10.86 -5.54
C ALA A 57 -17.80 -11.66 -5.81
N GLY A 58 -18.82 -10.96 -6.31
CA GLY A 58 -20.14 -11.52 -6.63
C GLY A 58 -21.23 -11.22 -5.59
N SER A 59 -20.92 -10.52 -4.50
CA SER A 59 -21.92 -10.05 -3.54
C SER A 59 -22.40 -8.63 -3.87
N ALA A 60 -23.72 -8.41 -3.93
CA ALA A 60 -24.32 -7.13 -4.33
C ALA A 60 -23.92 -5.94 -3.44
N TRP A 61 -23.58 -6.18 -2.17
CA TRP A 61 -23.09 -5.16 -1.25
C TRP A 61 -21.65 -4.73 -1.56
N PHE A 62 -20.85 -5.60 -2.17
CA PHE A 62 -19.43 -5.33 -2.41
C PHE A 62 -19.20 -4.45 -3.63
N ASP A 63 -20.13 -4.41 -4.60
CA ASP A 63 -19.98 -3.55 -5.79
C ASP A 63 -19.89 -2.06 -5.42
N GLY A 64 -20.71 -1.60 -4.47
CA GLY A 64 -20.62 -0.23 -3.93
C GLY A 64 -19.40 -0.01 -3.05
N MET A 65 -18.99 -1.02 -2.26
CA MET A 65 -17.80 -0.92 -1.41
C MET A 65 -16.49 -0.91 -2.22
N ARG A 66 -16.48 -1.53 -3.41
CA ARG A 66 -15.28 -1.66 -4.26
C ARG A 66 -14.67 -0.31 -4.59
N ILE A 67 -15.48 0.70 -4.97
CA ILE A 67 -14.96 2.04 -5.29
C ILE A 67 -14.36 2.73 -4.06
N VAL A 68 -14.96 2.54 -2.88
CA VAL A 68 -14.46 3.11 -1.62
C VAL A 68 -13.10 2.50 -1.24
N LEU A 69 -13.00 1.17 -1.32
CA LEU A 69 -11.77 0.41 -1.06
C LEU A 69 -10.65 0.79 -2.04
N VAL A 70 -10.99 1.04 -3.30
CA VAL A 70 -10.07 1.45 -4.36
C VAL A 70 -9.56 2.88 -4.16
N CYS A 71 -10.42 3.80 -3.71
CA CYS A 71 -10.05 5.20 -3.53
C CYS A 71 -9.37 5.51 -2.18
N ALA A 72 -9.54 4.65 -1.17
CA ALA A 72 -8.85 4.77 0.11
C ALA A 72 -7.30 4.80 0.01
N PRO A 73 -6.63 3.90 -0.74
CA PRO A 73 -5.18 3.96 -0.92
C PRO A 73 -4.76 5.20 -1.73
N VAL A 74 -5.56 5.61 -2.72
CA VAL A 74 -5.34 6.84 -3.51
C VAL A 74 -5.33 8.06 -2.61
N LEU A 75 -6.29 8.16 -1.69
CA LEU A 75 -6.34 9.22 -0.70
C LEU A 75 -5.10 9.19 0.20
N ALA A 76 -4.69 8.02 0.70
CA ALA A 76 -3.47 7.89 1.50
C ALA A 76 -2.21 8.35 0.74
N PHE A 77 -2.09 7.99 -0.54
CA PHE A 77 -0.98 8.42 -1.40
C PHE A 77 -1.00 9.92 -1.70
N SER A 78 -2.16 10.55 -1.87
CA SER A 78 -2.24 12.02 -1.99
C SER A 78 -1.63 12.71 -0.76
N GLY A 79 -1.83 12.14 0.44
CA GLY A 79 -1.21 12.63 1.66
C GLY A 79 0.30 12.44 1.74
N VAL A 80 0.88 11.51 0.96
CA VAL A 80 2.33 11.37 0.80
C VAL A 80 2.87 12.58 0.06
N PHE A 81 2.30 12.94 -1.09
CA PHE A 81 2.71 14.12 -1.85
C PHE A 81 2.59 15.42 -1.06
N VAL A 82 1.53 15.58 -0.28
CA VAL A 82 1.39 16.74 0.60
C VAL A 82 2.62 16.94 1.49
N ARG A 83 3.20 15.85 1.99
CA ARG A 83 4.38 15.88 2.87
C ARG A 83 5.71 16.06 2.13
N LEU A 84 5.69 16.01 0.82
CA LEU A 84 6.84 16.27 -0.04
C LEU A 84 6.89 17.72 -0.53
N LEU A 85 5.85 18.53 -0.27
CA LEU A 85 5.90 19.96 -0.51
C LEU A 85 6.90 20.64 0.45
N PRO A 86 7.52 21.75 0.05
CA PRO A 86 8.44 22.52 0.90
C PRO A 86 7.75 23.08 2.15
N ASP A 87 8.56 23.32 3.19
CA ASP A 87 8.12 23.64 4.56
C ASP A 87 7.14 24.82 4.66
N ARG A 88 7.20 25.79 3.74
CA ARG A 88 6.29 26.95 3.74
C ARG A 88 4.84 26.59 3.40
N ALA A 89 4.63 25.56 2.57
CA ALA A 89 3.31 25.17 2.09
C ALA A 89 2.78 23.90 2.79
N VAL A 90 3.68 23.05 3.30
CA VAL A 90 3.32 21.74 3.87
C VAL A 90 2.28 21.85 4.99
N ASP A 91 2.43 22.78 5.95
CA ASP A 91 1.55 22.85 7.11
C ASP A 91 0.11 23.27 6.75
N ARG A 92 -0.02 24.20 5.79
CA ARG A 92 -1.33 24.67 5.33
C ARG A 92 -2.04 23.59 4.52
N VAL A 93 -1.32 22.99 3.56
CA VAL A 93 -1.87 21.95 2.70
C VAL A 93 -2.16 20.67 3.49
N ASP A 94 -1.32 20.30 4.46
CA ASP A 94 -1.55 19.16 5.35
C ASP A 94 -2.79 19.37 6.21
N ARG A 95 -2.99 20.57 6.76
CA ARG A 95 -4.21 20.89 7.51
C ARG A 95 -5.44 20.80 6.61
N LEU A 96 -5.40 21.37 5.40
CA LEU A 96 -6.50 21.31 4.45
C LEU A 96 -6.80 19.87 4.00
N TRP A 97 -5.77 19.07 3.79
CA TRP A 97 -5.90 17.65 3.45
C TRP A 97 -6.56 16.87 4.60
N ARG A 98 -6.11 17.07 5.85
CA ARG A 98 -6.63 16.33 7.02
C ARG A 98 -8.03 16.77 7.44
N VAL A 99 -8.32 18.07 7.39
CA VAL A 99 -9.56 18.66 7.90
C VAL A 99 -10.60 18.89 6.81
N GLY A 100 -10.18 19.01 5.55
CA GLY A 100 -11.07 19.18 4.41
C GLY A 100 -11.25 17.90 3.61
N LEU A 101 -10.16 17.41 3.01
CA LEU A 101 -10.24 16.32 2.04
C LEU A 101 -10.66 14.98 2.67
N ILE A 102 -10.05 14.57 3.79
CA ILE A 102 -10.41 13.31 4.46
C ILE A 102 -11.90 13.25 4.84
N PRO A 103 -12.47 14.23 5.58
CA PRO A 103 -13.88 14.16 5.95
C PRO A 103 -14.80 14.28 4.74
N LEU A 104 -14.43 15.07 3.71
CA LEU A 104 -15.20 15.14 2.48
C LEU A 104 -15.26 13.78 1.76
N CYS A 105 -14.12 13.09 1.62
CA CYS A 105 -14.07 11.72 1.12
C CYS A 105 -14.89 10.76 1.98
N ALA A 106 -14.84 10.90 3.32
CA ALA A 106 -15.63 10.05 4.22
C ALA A 106 -17.15 10.25 4.04
N VAL A 107 -17.59 11.50 3.88
CA VAL A 107 -19.00 11.83 3.60
C VAL A 107 -19.45 11.26 2.26
N LEU A 108 -18.62 11.34 1.22
CA LEU A 108 -18.91 10.77 -0.11
C LEU A 108 -18.83 9.24 -0.13
N ALA A 109 -18.04 8.62 0.76
CA ALA A 109 -17.89 7.18 0.84
C ALA A 109 -19.17 6.47 1.30
N MET A 110 -19.97 7.10 2.16
CA MET A 110 -21.22 6.52 2.67
C MET A 110 -22.25 6.24 1.55
N PRO A 111 -22.66 7.21 0.72
CA PRO A 111 -23.56 6.96 -0.40
C PRO A 111 -22.90 6.13 -1.51
N ALA A 112 -21.58 6.24 -1.72
CA ALA A 112 -20.87 5.40 -2.69
C ALA A 112 -20.91 3.91 -2.27
N ALA A 113 -20.69 3.61 -0.99
CA ALA A 113 -20.80 2.26 -0.44
C ALA A 113 -22.23 1.70 -0.54
N ALA A 114 -23.25 2.57 -0.47
CA ALA A 114 -24.64 2.22 -0.69
C ALA A 114 -25.00 1.98 -2.18
N GLY A 115 -24.03 2.13 -3.10
CA GLY A 115 -24.22 1.91 -4.53
C GLY A 115 -24.71 3.13 -5.32
N PHE A 116 -24.73 4.33 -4.71
CA PHE A 116 -25.08 5.55 -5.43
C PHE A 116 -23.95 5.96 -6.37
N LEU A 117 -24.08 5.58 -7.64
CA LEU A 117 -23.08 5.76 -8.69
C LEU A 117 -22.50 7.19 -8.77
N PRO A 118 -23.31 8.28 -8.72
CA PRO A 118 -22.76 9.63 -8.79
C PRO A 118 -21.80 9.97 -7.64
N ALA A 119 -22.07 9.46 -6.43
CA ALA A 119 -21.13 9.64 -5.31
C ALA A 119 -19.84 8.84 -5.51
N GLY A 120 -19.92 7.64 -6.08
CA GLY A 120 -18.73 6.85 -6.44
C GLY A 120 -17.84 7.58 -7.45
N TYR A 121 -18.42 8.12 -8.52
CA TYR A 121 -17.69 8.93 -9.49
C TYR A 121 -17.13 10.22 -8.88
N GLY A 122 -17.91 10.90 -8.04
CA GLY A 122 -17.47 12.09 -7.31
C GLY A 122 -16.28 11.81 -6.40
N LEU A 123 -16.31 10.69 -5.68
CA LEU A 123 -15.22 10.25 -4.80
C LEU A 123 -13.96 9.86 -5.60
N GLY A 124 -14.12 9.15 -6.73
CA GLY A 124 -13.02 8.85 -7.64
C GLY A 124 -12.39 10.10 -8.24
N ALA A 125 -13.20 11.03 -8.74
CA ALA A 125 -12.73 12.29 -9.31
C ALA A 125 -12.02 13.16 -8.25
N LEU A 126 -12.60 13.28 -7.05
CA LEU A 126 -12.02 14.06 -5.95
C LEU A 126 -10.66 13.51 -5.52
N THR A 127 -10.55 12.20 -5.34
CA THR A 127 -9.27 11.57 -4.94
C THR A 127 -8.22 11.67 -6.03
N LEU A 128 -8.60 11.53 -7.31
CA LEU A 128 -7.71 11.74 -8.45
C LEU A 128 -7.23 13.19 -8.55
N LEU A 129 -8.15 14.16 -8.42
CA LEU A 129 -7.83 15.60 -8.46
C LEU A 129 -6.91 16.00 -7.31
N ALA A 130 -7.15 15.47 -6.10
CA ALA A 130 -6.28 15.71 -4.97
C ALA A 130 -4.87 15.18 -5.24
N LEU A 131 -4.76 13.95 -5.73
CA LEU A 131 -3.49 13.33 -6.09
C LEU A 131 -2.76 14.12 -7.17
N LEU A 132 -3.44 14.41 -8.29
CA LEU A 132 -2.88 15.16 -9.41
C LEU A 132 -2.48 16.58 -8.99
N GLY A 133 -3.33 17.28 -8.23
CA GLY A 133 -3.06 18.61 -7.73
C GLY A 133 -1.83 18.66 -6.82
N THR A 134 -1.67 17.68 -5.93
CA THR A 134 -0.48 17.59 -5.06
C THR A 134 0.79 17.28 -5.84
N MET A 135 0.72 16.42 -6.87
CA MET A 135 1.84 16.12 -7.77
C MET A 135 2.24 17.32 -8.62
N LEU A 136 1.28 18.02 -9.22
CA LEU A 136 1.52 19.25 -9.99
C LEU A 136 2.07 20.37 -9.11
N GLY A 137 1.59 20.49 -7.86
CA GLY A 137 2.14 21.42 -6.88
C GLY A 137 3.61 21.14 -6.56
N MET A 138 3.98 19.87 -6.44
CA MET A 138 5.38 19.44 -6.28
C MET A 138 6.22 19.78 -7.53
N LEU A 139 5.73 19.49 -8.73
CA LEU A 139 6.40 19.81 -10.00
C LEU A 139 6.58 21.32 -10.24
N GLY A 140 5.56 22.12 -9.94
CA GLY A 140 5.61 23.58 -10.12
C GLY A 140 6.61 24.27 -9.20
N GLN A 141 6.95 23.65 -8.06
CA GLN A 141 7.91 24.16 -7.09
C GLN A 141 9.32 23.57 -7.29
N HIS A 142 9.50 22.70 -8.29
CA HIS A 142 10.79 22.08 -8.60
C HIS A 142 11.87 23.10 -9.03
N ALA A 143 11.46 24.28 -9.49
CA ALA A 143 12.38 25.37 -9.86
C ALA A 143 13.10 25.98 -8.64
N GLU A 144 12.48 25.94 -7.46
CA GLU A 144 13.01 26.51 -6.21
C GLU A 144 13.97 25.55 -5.46
N TRP A 145 14.17 24.34 -5.98
CA TRP A 145 15.04 23.36 -5.35
C TRP A 145 16.52 23.56 -5.71
N SER A 146 17.34 23.64 -4.65
CA SER A 146 18.81 23.64 -4.72
C SER A 146 19.34 22.42 -5.49
N GLU A 147 20.52 22.54 -6.11
CA GLU A 147 21.13 21.49 -6.94
C GLU A 147 21.30 20.16 -6.22
N ASP A 148 21.62 20.17 -4.92
CA ASP A 148 21.72 18.97 -4.09
C ASP A 148 20.35 18.29 -3.87
N SER A 149 19.29 19.09 -3.67
CA SER A 149 17.92 18.59 -3.54
C SER A 149 17.35 18.06 -4.86
N ARG A 150 17.82 18.53 -6.03
CA ARG A 150 17.31 18.11 -7.35
C ARG A 150 17.51 16.61 -7.63
N ARG A 151 18.57 15.99 -7.11
CA ARG A 151 18.83 14.55 -7.31
C ARG A 151 17.91 13.68 -6.47
N SER A 152 17.71 14.04 -5.20
CA SER A 152 16.73 13.37 -4.32
C SER A 152 15.30 13.58 -4.83
N ALA A 153 14.98 14.80 -5.27
CA ALA A 153 13.75 15.16 -5.94
C ALA A 153 13.42 14.31 -7.17
N ALA A 154 14.41 13.98 -8.02
CA ALA A 154 14.19 13.15 -9.21
C ALA A 154 13.73 11.73 -8.86
N GLY A 155 14.33 11.11 -7.84
CA GLY A 155 13.86 9.80 -7.38
C GLY A 155 12.49 9.91 -6.70
N LEU A 156 12.24 10.99 -5.98
CA LEU A 156 10.97 11.25 -5.30
C LEU A 156 9.82 11.50 -6.30
N LEU A 157 10.12 12.19 -7.39
CA LEU A 157 9.24 12.35 -8.55
C LEU A 157 9.00 11.01 -9.24
N THR A 158 10.02 10.16 -9.35
CA THR A 158 9.86 8.80 -9.91
C THR A 158 8.92 7.96 -9.04
N VAL A 159 9.16 7.90 -7.72
CA VAL A 159 8.25 7.23 -6.77
C VAL A 159 6.86 7.85 -6.79
N GLY A 160 6.79 9.17 -6.93
CA GLY A 160 5.54 9.90 -7.11
C GLY A 160 4.79 9.49 -8.37
N ALA A 161 5.47 9.44 -9.51
CA ALA A 161 4.87 9.02 -10.77
C ALA A 161 4.37 7.57 -10.71
N LEU A 162 5.07 6.68 -10.00
CA LEU A 162 4.65 5.31 -9.76
C LEU A 162 3.40 5.25 -8.86
N LEU A 163 3.41 5.96 -7.73
CA LEU A 163 2.21 6.07 -6.88
C LEU A 163 1.00 6.66 -7.62
N LEU A 164 1.25 7.60 -8.53
CA LEU A 164 0.23 8.17 -9.42
C LEU A 164 -0.28 7.13 -10.42
N GLY A 165 0.62 6.38 -11.05
CA GLY A 165 0.31 5.25 -11.93
C GLY A 165 -0.54 4.19 -11.22
N LEU A 166 -0.09 3.74 -10.03
CA LEU A 166 -0.81 2.83 -9.16
C LEU A 166 -2.23 3.32 -8.86
N SER A 167 -2.34 4.59 -8.47
CA SER A 167 -3.61 5.20 -8.10
C SER A 167 -4.57 5.34 -9.27
N ALA A 168 -4.06 5.72 -10.45
CA ALA A 168 -4.84 5.77 -11.68
C ALA A 168 -5.33 4.36 -12.06
N ALA A 169 -4.43 3.36 -12.07
CA ALA A 169 -4.78 1.98 -12.37
C ALA A 169 -5.83 1.42 -11.39
N LEU A 170 -5.72 1.78 -10.11
CA LEU A 170 -6.72 1.46 -9.10
C LEU A 170 -8.09 2.05 -9.44
N ILE A 171 -8.16 3.34 -9.75
CA ILE A 171 -9.42 4.00 -10.11
C ILE A 171 -10.03 3.36 -11.37
N LEU A 172 -9.22 3.10 -12.40
CA LEU A 172 -9.66 2.39 -13.60
C LEU A 172 -10.21 0.99 -13.27
N LEU A 173 -9.60 0.29 -12.30
CA LEU A 173 -10.09 -1.00 -11.78
C LEU A 173 -11.43 -0.88 -11.06
N GLY A 174 -11.59 0.14 -10.21
CA GLY A 174 -12.86 0.42 -9.54
C GLY A 174 -14.00 0.68 -10.54
N LEU A 175 -13.68 1.39 -11.63
CA LEU A 175 -14.61 1.75 -12.70
C LEU A 175 -14.85 0.64 -13.75
N ASN A 176 -14.16 -0.51 -13.63
CA ASN A 176 -14.31 -1.68 -14.52
C ASN A 176 -14.09 -1.36 -16.03
N VAL A 177 -13.20 -0.42 -16.33
CA VAL A 177 -12.96 0.05 -17.72
C VAL A 177 -12.09 -0.94 -18.52
N LEU A 178 -11.17 -1.65 -17.84
CA LEU A 178 -10.22 -2.59 -18.45
C LEU A 178 -10.40 -4.02 -17.91
N PRO A 179 -9.94 -5.05 -18.65
CA PRO A 179 -9.92 -6.43 -18.17
C PRO A 179 -9.11 -6.55 -16.87
N SER A 180 -9.71 -7.16 -15.84
CA SER A 180 -9.13 -7.22 -14.50
C SER A 180 -7.77 -7.92 -14.45
N THR A 181 -7.52 -8.88 -15.34
CA THR A 181 -6.23 -9.59 -15.49
C THR A 181 -5.10 -8.62 -15.85
N ALA A 182 -5.28 -7.86 -16.93
CA ALA A 182 -4.28 -6.94 -17.43
C ALA A 182 -4.00 -5.83 -16.41
N MET A 183 -5.06 -5.30 -15.78
CA MET A 183 -4.92 -4.23 -14.81
C MET A 183 -4.21 -4.69 -13.53
N LEU A 184 -4.49 -5.90 -13.05
CA LEU A 184 -3.77 -6.47 -11.91
C LEU A 184 -2.29 -6.72 -12.24
N SER A 185 -1.97 -7.15 -13.45
CA SER A 185 -0.57 -7.30 -13.90
C SER A 185 0.16 -5.96 -13.96
N VAL A 186 -0.49 -4.90 -14.47
CA VAL A 186 0.05 -3.55 -14.49
C VAL A 186 0.27 -3.03 -13.08
N ILE A 187 -0.69 -3.22 -12.19
CA ILE A 187 -0.57 -2.84 -10.77
C ILE A 187 0.56 -3.61 -10.08
N ALA A 188 0.66 -4.92 -10.31
CA ALA A 188 1.73 -5.73 -9.74
C ALA A 188 3.11 -5.27 -10.24
N ALA A 189 3.23 -4.99 -11.53
CA ALA A 189 4.46 -4.45 -12.11
C ALA A 189 4.80 -3.08 -11.52
N ASP A 190 3.81 -2.18 -11.42
CA ASP A 190 3.97 -0.86 -10.82
C ASP A 190 4.42 -0.94 -9.36
N LEU A 191 3.86 -1.86 -8.56
CA LEU A 191 4.31 -2.13 -7.19
C LEU A 191 5.75 -2.63 -7.09
N VAL A 192 6.20 -3.46 -8.03
CA VAL A 192 7.60 -3.91 -8.08
C VAL A 192 8.52 -2.74 -8.40
N VAL A 193 8.15 -1.91 -9.39
CA VAL A 193 8.92 -0.73 -9.76
C VAL A 193 8.91 0.30 -8.63
N LEU A 194 7.79 0.45 -7.92
CA LEU A 194 7.65 1.31 -6.73
C LEU A 194 8.55 0.83 -5.59
N GLY A 195 8.54 -0.47 -5.28
CA GLY A 195 9.42 -1.07 -4.29
C GLY A 195 10.90 -0.89 -4.64
N LEU A 196 11.26 -1.06 -5.91
CA LEU A 196 12.61 -0.82 -6.40
C LEU A 196 12.97 0.67 -6.35
N GLY A 197 12.05 1.57 -6.72
CA GLY A 197 12.23 3.02 -6.68
C GLY A 197 12.46 3.53 -5.27
N ILE A 198 11.71 3.02 -4.28
CA ILE A 198 11.95 3.30 -2.86
C ILE A 198 13.31 2.76 -2.45
N ALA A 199 13.66 1.52 -2.81
CA ALA A 199 14.96 0.94 -2.47
C ALA A 199 16.13 1.72 -3.08
N VAL A 200 15.98 2.27 -4.30
CA VAL A 200 16.97 3.09 -4.99
C VAL A 200 17.08 4.49 -4.37
N LEU A 201 15.96 5.14 -4.08
CA LEU A 201 15.94 6.42 -3.36
C LEU A 201 16.63 6.31 -2.01
N ASP A 202 16.32 5.24 -1.29
CA ASP A 202 16.89 4.97 0.01
C ASP A 202 18.37 4.64 -0.04
N ALA A 203 18.79 3.99 -1.12
CA ALA A 203 20.15 3.66 -1.46
C ALA A 203 21.04 4.87 -1.80
N TYR A 204 20.45 6.04 -2.10
CA TYR A 204 21.19 7.29 -2.29
C TYR A 204 21.33 8.07 -0.98
N ASP A 205 20.35 7.98 -0.08
CA ASP A 205 20.38 8.65 1.23
C ASP A 205 21.07 7.81 2.33
N ALA A 206 21.33 6.51 2.11
CA ALA A 206 21.84 5.62 3.15
C ALA A 206 22.92 4.60 2.73
N ASP A 207 23.72 4.21 3.72
CA ASP A 207 24.89 3.32 3.67
C ASP A 207 24.56 1.90 3.14
N ARG A 208 25.57 1.20 2.58
CA ARG A 208 25.41 -0.13 1.93
C ARG A 208 24.75 -1.19 2.81
N ALA A 209 24.83 -1.05 4.13
CA ALA A 209 24.18 -1.92 5.09
C ALA A 209 22.65 -1.96 4.90
N LEU A 210 22.04 -0.84 4.49
CA LEU A 210 20.58 -0.73 4.36
C LEU A 210 20.05 -1.52 3.15
N ARG A 211 20.76 -1.50 2.03
CA ARG A 211 20.40 -2.29 0.83
C ARG A 211 20.42 -3.79 1.13
N ALA A 212 21.42 -4.23 1.89
CA ALA A 212 21.54 -5.62 2.30
C ALA A 212 20.37 -6.04 3.22
N ASP A 213 19.94 -5.15 4.11
CA ASP A 213 18.80 -5.40 4.99
C ASP A 213 17.47 -5.48 4.22
N LEU A 214 17.24 -4.55 3.27
CA LEU A 214 16.11 -4.60 2.33
C LEU A 214 16.06 -5.93 1.56
N LEU A 215 17.15 -6.29 0.87
CA LEU A 215 17.22 -7.51 0.08
C LEU A 215 17.04 -8.76 0.94
N ARG A 216 17.65 -8.79 2.12
CA ARG A 216 17.46 -9.88 3.09
C ARG A 216 15.99 -9.99 3.49
N SER A 217 15.35 -8.87 3.83
CA SER A 217 13.94 -8.86 4.23
C SER A 217 13.02 -9.36 3.11
N VAL A 218 13.25 -8.89 1.86
CA VAL A 218 12.52 -9.37 0.68
C VAL A 218 12.71 -10.87 0.51
N LEU A 219 13.96 -11.33 0.44
CA LEU A 219 14.27 -12.73 0.11
C LEU A 219 13.71 -13.68 1.17
N VAL A 220 13.90 -13.36 2.46
CA VAL A 220 13.39 -14.22 3.53
C VAL A 220 11.87 -14.19 3.58
N SER A 221 11.23 -13.03 3.40
CA SER A 221 9.77 -12.94 3.37
C SER A 221 9.18 -13.67 2.17
N ALA A 222 9.78 -13.53 0.99
CA ALA A 222 9.37 -14.22 -0.23
C ALA A 222 9.55 -15.73 -0.12
N ALA A 223 10.69 -16.20 0.40
CA ALA A 223 10.93 -17.63 0.62
C ALA A 223 9.92 -18.23 1.61
N THR A 224 9.69 -17.54 2.74
CA THR A 224 8.75 -18.00 3.77
C THR A 224 7.31 -17.99 3.24
N ALA A 225 6.90 -16.92 2.55
CA ALA A 225 5.60 -16.84 1.90
C ALA A 225 5.43 -17.90 0.79
N ALA A 226 6.49 -18.24 0.06
CA ALA A 226 6.45 -19.30 -0.94
C ALA A 226 6.29 -20.68 -0.30
N VAL A 227 6.91 -20.94 0.86
CA VAL A 227 6.73 -22.21 1.59
C VAL A 227 5.31 -22.34 2.12
N PHE A 228 4.83 -21.37 2.91
CA PHE A 228 3.50 -21.44 3.54
C PHE A 228 2.36 -21.19 2.55
N GLY A 229 2.49 -20.18 1.70
CA GLY A 229 1.51 -19.88 0.65
C GLY A 229 1.54 -20.91 -0.48
N GLY A 230 2.69 -21.50 -0.79
CA GLY A 230 2.81 -22.56 -1.80
C GLY A 230 2.02 -23.82 -1.47
N GLN A 231 1.95 -24.19 -0.19
CA GLN A 231 1.10 -25.31 0.25
C GLN A 231 -0.39 -25.03 -0.02
N ALA A 232 -0.85 -23.82 0.32
CA ALA A 232 -2.22 -23.37 0.04
C ALA A 232 -2.49 -23.28 -1.48
N ALA A 233 -1.49 -22.81 -2.23
CA ALA A 233 -1.52 -22.72 -3.67
C ALA A 233 -1.69 -24.10 -4.32
N LEU A 234 -0.92 -25.09 -3.88
CA LEU A 234 -1.03 -26.48 -4.34
C LEU A 234 -2.40 -27.09 -4.00
N ALA A 235 -2.91 -26.84 -2.79
CA ALA A 235 -4.25 -27.30 -2.44
C ALA A 235 -5.33 -26.69 -3.37
N LEU A 236 -5.15 -25.42 -3.76
CA LEU A 236 -6.05 -24.70 -4.66
C LEU A 236 -5.96 -25.21 -6.11
N THR A 237 -4.77 -25.52 -6.62
CA THR A 237 -4.61 -26.10 -7.97
C THR A 237 -5.22 -27.49 -8.06
N LEU A 238 -5.08 -28.32 -7.02
CA LEU A 238 -5.57 -29.69 -7.00
C LEU A 238 -7.08 -29.79 -6.69
N SER A 239 -7.60 -28.94 -5.81
CA SER A 239 -8.98 -29.03 -5.29
C SER A 239 -9.95 -28.02 -5.90
N GLY A 240 -9.44 -27.10 -6.72
CA GLY A 240 -10.19 -25.99 -7.32
C GLY A 240 -10.33 -24.77 -6.40
N ALA A 241 -10.69 -23.63 -7.01
CA ALA A 241 -10.83 -22.35 -6.31
C ALA A 241 -12.08 -22.33 -5.41
N ARG A 242 -11.87 -22.56 -4.10
CA ARG A 242 -12.89 -22.39 -3.05
C ARG A 242 -12.55 -21.14 -2.21
N PRO A 243 -13.52 -20.36 -1.74
CA PRO A 243 -13.27 -19.12 -0.99
C PRO A 243 -12.44 -19.37 0.27
N ALA A 244 -12.64 -20.50 0.95
CA ALA A 244 -11.84 -20.91 2.10
C ALA A 244 -10.35 -21.13 1.75
N LEU A 245 -10.05 -21.77 0.60
CA LEU A 245 -8.67 -21.99 0.14
C LEU A 245 -8.02 -20.69 -0.31
N VAL A 246 -8.79 -19.78 -0.93
CA VAL A 246 -8.32 -18.43 -1.28
C VAL A 246 -7.99 -17.64 0.00
N ALA A 247 -8.88 -17.64 0.99
CA ALA A 247 -8.64 -17.01 2.28
C ALA A 247 -7.40 -17.59 2.99
N LEU A 248 -7.22 -18.91 2.92
CA LEU A 248 -6.07 -19.59 3.49
C LEU A 248 -4.76 -19.25 2.76
N LEU A 249 -4.78 -19.11 1.43
CA LEU A 249 -3.62 -18.64 0.65
C LEU A 249 -3.20 -17.22 1.06
N PHE A 250 -4.13 -16.27 1.04
CA PHE A 250 -3.83 -14.89 1.43
C PHE A 250 -3.44 -14.77 2.90
N GLY A 251 -4.13 -15.49 3.79
CA GLY A 251 -3.82 -15.55 5.22
C GLY A 251 -2.43 -16.14 5.50
N ALA A 252 -2.05 -17.22 4.81
CA ALA A 252 -0.73 -17.83 4.96
C ALA A 252 0.39 -16.89 4.50
N ILE A 253 0.21 -16.24 3.34
CA ILE A 253 1.16 -15.23 2.83
C ILE A 253 1.26 -14.06 3.82
N ALA A 254 0.13 -13.54 4.29
CA ALA A 254 0.07 -12.43 5.23
C ALA A 254 0.79 -12.77 6.54
N ALA A 255 0.51 -13.94 7.11
CA ALA A 255 1.11 -14.40 8.37
C ALA A 255 2.63 -14.58 8.22
N ALA A 256 3.07 -15.24 7.14
CA ALA A 256 4.49 -15.45 6.84
C ALA A 256 5.26 -14.13 6.75
N ILE A 257 4.75 -13.18 5.96
CA ILE A 257 5.38 -11.87 5.78
C ILE A 257 5.35 -11.06 7.08
N THR A 258 4.21 -11.05 7.79
CA THR A 258 4.06 -10.28 9.04
C THR A 258 5.04 -10.76 10.09
N LEU A 259 5.14 -12.08 10.28
CA LEU A 259 6.07 -12.66 11.24
C LEU A 259 7.52 -12.28 10.90
N GLN A 260 7.90 -12.35 9.63
CA GLN A 260 9.26 -12.08 9.20
C GLN A 260 9.62 -10.59 9.34
N VAL A 261 8.75 -9.69 8.90
CA VAL A 261 9.01 -8.24 8.91
C VAL A 261 8.96 -7.68 10.34
N LEU A 262 8.05 -8.19 11.18
CA LEU A 262 7.87 -7.68 12.54
C LEU A 262 8.74 -8.38 13.60
N ASN A 263 9.51 -9.41 13.24
CA ASN A 263 10.32 -10.16 14.20
C ASN A 263 11.24 -9.25 15.04
N ALA A 264 12.08 -8.45 14.38
CA ALA A 264 13.00 -7.53 15.05
C ALA A 264 12.30 -6.46 15.92
N PRO A 265 11.27 -5.73 15.44
CA PRO A 265 10.58 -4.75 16.28
C PRO A 265 9.80 -5.38 17.44
N LEU A 266 9.27 -6.61 17.27
CA LEU A 266 8.61 -7.35 18.34
C LEU A 266 9.61 -7.77 19.43
N GLN A 267 10.78 -8.27 19.06
CA GLN A 267 11.87 -8.59 19.99
C GLN A 267 12.30 -7.36 20.78
N ALA A 268 12.55 -6.23 20.11
CA ALA A 268 12.88 -4.97 20.78
C ALA A 268 11.75 -4.48 21.70
N GLY A 269 10.50 -4.73 21.33
CA GLY A 269 9.32 -4.47 22.18
C GLY A 269 9.30 -5.33 23.44
N ALA A 270 9.50 -6.64 23.28
CA ALA A 270 9.56 -7.61 24.37
C ALA A 270 10.68 -7.28 25.35
N GLU A 271 11.87 -6.94 24.85
CA GLU A 271 12.99 -6.50 25.68
C GLU A 271 12.68 -5.21 26.46
N ARG A 272 12.01 -4.23 25.84
CA ARG A 272 11.60 -3.00 26.53
C ARG A 272 10.62 -3.28 27.66
N LEU A 273 9.69 -4.21 27.44
CA LEU A 273 8.74 -4.66 28.45
C LEU A 273 9.46 -5.40 29.58
N ALA A 274 10.37 -6.31 29.26
CA ALA A 274 11.20 -7.03 30.24
C ALA A 274 12.04 -6.06 31.10
N ARG A 275 12.64 -5.03 30.50
CA ARG A 275 13.37 -3.97 31.23
C ARG A 275 12.46 -3.09 32.09
N ARG A 276 11.19 -2.90 31.71
CA ARG A 276 10.21 -2.18 32.54
C ARG A 276 9.72 -3.04 33.71
N SER A 277 9.44 -4.32 33.48
CA SER A 277 9.03 -5.24 34.54
C SER A 277 10.16 -5.50 35.53
N GLY A 278 11.41 -5.69 35.09
CA GLY A 278 12.56 -5.86 35.98
C GLY A 278 12.79 -4.69 36.95
N ARG A 279 12.51 -3.45 36.52
CA ARG A 279 12.55 -2.26 37.40
C ARG A 279 11.46 -2.24 38.47
N LEU A 280 10.31 -2.87 38.24
CA LEU A 280 9.23 -2.97 39.23
C LEU A 280 9.53 -4.00 40.32
N TRP A 281 10.44 -4.96 40.06
CA TRP A 281 10.86 -5.97 41.03
C TRP A 281 12.12 -5.55 41.82
N ALA A 282 12.98 -4.72 41.25
CA ALA A 282 14.18 -4.21 41.94
C ALA A 282 13.92 -3.02 42.90
N GLY A 283 12.69 -2.49 42.92
CA GLY A 283 12.26 -1.42 43.83
C GLY A 283 11.45 -1.91 45.04
N ARG A 284 11.49 -3.21 45.35
CA ARG A 284 10.87 -3.82 46.53
C ARG A 284 11.91 -4.41 47.44
#